data_AF-A0A3B9YGQ9-F1
#
_entry.id   AF-A0A3B9YGQ9-F1
#
_cell.length_a   1.000
_cell.length_b   1.000
_cell.length_c   1.000
_cell.angle_alpha   90.00
_cell.angle_beta   90.00
_cell.angle_gamma   90.00
#
_symmetry.space_group_name_H-M   'P 1'
#
loop_
_entity.id
_entity.type
_entity.pdbx_description
1 polymer ?
#
loop_
_entity_poly.entity_id
_entity_poly.type
_entity_poly.pdbx_seq_one_letter_code
_entity_poly.pdbx_strand_id
1 'polypeptide(L)'
;MSDRGIRGFPRDLAGIVAGAALVLALGGYLFYRHEARAIRAEKYAELKAIAELKAGSLAIWQQERLSDVRLNASGYIKQLVGQWLRSPGSASLKESLLARLREFRDLEGYQNMIVADPDGRVR
;
A
#
# COMPACT_ATOMS: atom_id res chain seq x y z
N MET A 1 -83.07 -16.50 17.98
CA MET A 1 -82.24 -15.29 17.81
C MET A 1 -80.78 -15.73 17.86
N SER A 2 -80.06 -15.49 16.77
CA SER A 2 -78.72 -16.03 16.51
C SER A 2 -77.67 -15.29 17.31
N ASP A 3 -77.03 -15.94 18.27
CA ASP A 3 -75.79 -15.48 18.88
C ASP A 3 -74.64 -16.38 18.40
N ARG A 4 -74.15 -16.09 17.19
CA ARG A 4 -72.96 -16.71 16.60
C ARG A 4 -71.95 -15.62 16.29
N GLY A 5 -70.80 -15.69 16.96
CA GLY A 5 -69.54 -15.36 16.31
C GLY A 5 -68.93 -13.98 16.59
N ILE A 6 -68.67 -13.63 17.85
CA ILE A 6 -67.69 -12.55 18.18
C ILE A 6 -66.66 -13.04 19.22
N ARG A 7 -66.09 -14.23 19.02
CA ARG A 7 -64.96 -14.72 19.83
C ARG A 7 -63.70 -15.11 19.04
N GLY A 8 -63.71 -15.00 17.70
CA GLY A 8 -62.54 -15.28 16.83
C GLY A 8 -61.77 -14.02 16.37
N PHE A 9 -62.46 -12.90 16.21
CA PHE A 9 -61.93 -11.65 15.63
C PHE A 9 -60.60 -11.13 16.21
N PRO A 10 -60.38 -11.09 17.54
CA PRO A 10 -59.14 -10.53 18.09
C PRO A 10 -57.94 -11.49 17.97
N ARG A 11 -58.17 -12.81 17.92
CA ARG A 11 -57.09 -13.80 17.82
C ARG A 11 -56.60 -13.92 16.37
N ASP A 12 -57.53 -13.85 15.42
CA ASP A 12 -57.21 -13.89 13.99
C ASP A 12 -56.43 -12.63 13.56
N LEU A 13 -56.84 -11.45 14.03
CA LEU A 13 -56.12 -10.19 13.80
C LEU A 13 -54.71 -10.21 14.42
N ALA A 14 -54.58 -10.72 15.64
CA ALA A 14 -53.28 -10.86 16.30
C ALA A 14 -52.35 -11.82 15.52
N GLY A 15 -52.89 -12.92 14.97
CA GLY A 15 -52.15 -13.83 14.11
C GLY A 15 -51.64 -13.17 12.83
N ILE A 16 -52.47 -12.35 12.18
CA ILE A 16 -52.09 -11.60 10.97
C ILE A 16 -50.99 -10.59 11.29
N VAL A 17 -51.14 -9.81 12.37
CA VAL A 17 -50.13 -8.82 12.78
C VAL A 17 -48.81 -9.50 13.15
N ALA A 18 -48.86 -10.60 13.90
CA ALA A 18 -47.66 -11.37 14.24
C ALA A 18 -46.98 -11.96 13.00
N GLY A 19 -47.76 -12.49 12.05
CA GLY A 19 -47.25 -12.99 10.77
C GLY A 19 -46.59 -11.89 9.94
N ALA A 20 -47.24 -10.72 9.81
CA ALA A 20 -46.68 -9.58 9.12
C ALA A 20 -45.39 -9.07 9.78
N ALA A 21 -45.37 -8.98 11.11
CA ALA A 21 -44.19 -8.60 11.88
C ALA A 21 -43.03 -9.59 11.67
N LEU A 22 -43.32 -10.90 11.64
CA LEU A 22 -42.32 -11.93 11.39
C LEU A 22 -41.74 -11.83 9.96
N VAL A 23 -42.60 -11.61 8.96
CA VAL A 23 -42.17 -11.43 7.57
C VAL A 23 -41.30 -10.19 7.42
N LEU A 24 -41.68 -9.07 8.03
CA LEU A 24 -40.88 -7.84 8.01
C LEU A 24 -39.54 -8.01 8.74
N ALA A 25 -39.53 -8.67 9.90
CA ALA A 25 -38.30 -8.93 10.65
C ALA A 25 -37.35 -9.85 9.87
N LEU A 26 -37.87 -10.93 9.27
CA LEU A 26 -37.06 -11.85 8.49
C LEU A 26 -36.56 -11.20 7.20
N GLY A 27 -37.42 -10.48 6.49
CA GLY A 27 -37.07 -9.72 5.29
C GLY A 27 -36.00 -8.67 5.59
N GLY A 28 -36.18 -7.89 6.65
CA GLY A 28 -35.20 -6.90 7.10
C GLY A 28 -33.86 -7.52 7.48
N TYR A 29 -33.87 -8.64 8.21
CA TYR A 29 -32.65 -9.36 8.58
C TYR A 29 -31.90 -9.89 7.34
N LEU A 30 -32.61 -10.52 6.40
CA LEU A 30 -32.03 -11.05 5.17
C LEU A 30 -31.47 -9.94 4.29
N PHE A 31 -32.22 -8.85 4.13
CA PHE A 31 -31.81 -7.67 3.39
C PHE A 31 -30.56 -7.03 4.00
N TYR A 32 -30.56 -6.77 5.31
CA TYR A 32 -29.40 -6.24 6.02
C TYR A 32 -28.16 -7.12 5.85
N ARG A 33 -28.32 -8.45 5.95
CA ARG A 33 -27.21 -9.39 5.78
C ARG A 33 -26.71 -9.45 4.34
N HIS A 34 -27.58 -9.29 3.35
CA HIS A 34 -27.20 -9.17 1.94
C HIS A 34 -26.36 -7.91 1.73
N GLU A 35 -26.87 -6.76 2.17
CA GLU A 35 -26.23 -5.47 1.96
C GLU A 35 -24.90 -5.35 2.70
N ALA A 36 -24.85 -5.83 3.94
CA ALA A 36 -23.59 -5.89 4.69
C ALA A 36 -22.54 -6.79 4.01
N ARG A 37 -22.95 -7.84 3.29
CA ARG A 37 -22.01 -8.68 2.51
C ARG A 37 -21.58 -7.98 1.23
N ALA A 38 -22.50 -7.35 0.51
CA ALA A 38 -22.20 -6.62 -0.73
C ALA A 38 -21.22 -5.47 -0.45
N ILE A 39 -21.51 -4.62 0.54
CA ILE A 39 -20.64 -3.50 0.95
C ILE A 39 -19.26 -4.02 1.37
N ARG A 40 -19.18 -5.09 2.16
CA ARG A 40 -17.88 -5.65 2.56
C ARG A 40 -17.07 -6.16 1.36
N ALA A 41 -17.72 -6.84 0.41
CA ALA A 41 -17.05 -7.35 -0.78
C ALA A 41 -16.54 -6.21 -1.67
N GLU A 42 -17.35 -5.17 -1.86
CA GLU A 42 -16.97 -3.95 -2.59
C GLU A 42 -15.77 -3.26 -1.93
N LYS A 43 -15.83 -3.03 -0.62
CA LYS A 43 -14.70 -2.41 0.12
C LYS A 43 -13.45 -3.24 0.10
N TYR A 44 -13.57 -4.57 0.14
CA TYR A 44 -12.41 -5.45 -0.02
C TYR A 44 -11.80 -5.35 -1.42
N ALA A 45 -12.64 -5.30 -2.47
CA ALA A 45 -12.17 -5.15 -3.84
C ALA A 45 -11.46 -3.80 -4.06
N GLU A 46 -12.03 -2.70 -3.53
CA GLU A 46 -11.41 -1.36 -3.56
C GLU A 46 -10.03 -1.37 -2.87
N LEU A 47 -9.94 -1.89 -1.64
CA LEU A 47 -8.69 -1.95 -0.90
C LEU A 47 -7.65 -2.83 -1.59
N LYS A 48 -8.07 -3.96 -2.16
CA LYS A 48 -7.20 -4.84 -2.92
C LYS A 48 -6.63 -4.13 -4.15
N ALA A 49 -7.47 -3.45 -4.93
CA ALA A 49 -7.03 -2.70 -6.11
C ALA A 49 -6.03 -1.58 -5.73
N ILE A 50 -6.29 -0.85 -4.63
CA ILE A 50 -5.36 0.16 -4.11
C ILE A 50 -4.03 -0.48 -3.68
N ALA A 51 -4.08 -1.62 -3.00
CA ALA A 51 -2.88 -2.33 -2.54
C ALA A 51 -2.03 -2.82 -3.72
N GLU A 52 -2.66 -3.42 -4.74
CA GLU A 52 -1.99 -3.88 -5.97
C GLU A 52 -1.34 -2.70 -6.72
N LEU A 53 -2.05 -1.58 -6.87
CA LEU A 53 -1.51 -0.38 -7.49
C LEU A 53 -0.28 0.14 -6.72
N LYS A 54 -0.38 0.28 -5.40
CA LYS A 54 0.72 0.78 -4.56
C LYS A 54 1.93 -0.15 -4.56
N ALA A 55 1.70 -1.46 -4.48
CA ALA A 55 2.77 -2.45 -4.54
C ALA A 55 3.50 -2.37 -5.89
N GLY A 56 2.75 -2.25 -6.99
CA GLY A 56 3.33 -2.05 -8.33
C GLY A 56 4.16 -0.77 -8.42
N SER A 57 3.66 0.36 -7.92
CA SER A 57 4.40 1.63 -7.91
C SER A 57 5.70 1.55 -7.10
N LEU A 58 5.68 0.90 -5.93
CA LEU A 58 6.88 0.70 -5.12
C LEU A 58 7.91 -0.19 -5.82
N ALA A 59 7.48 -1.24 -6.51
CA ALA A 59 8.37 -2.13 -7.25
C ALA A 59 9.06 -1.38 -8.41
N ILE A 60 8.31 -0.56 -9.16
CA ILE A 60 8.85 0.27 -10.23
C ILE A 60 9.85 1.28 -9.66
N TRP A 61 9.48 2.01 -8.61
CA TRP A 61 10.36 2.98 -7.97
C TRP A 61 11.67 2.33 -7.46
N GLN A 62 11.58 1.14 -6.85
CA GLN A 62 12.77 0.39 -6.43
C GLN A 62 13.65 0.03 -7.63
N GLN A 63 13.06 -0.44 -8.73
CA GLN A 63 13.79 -0.80 -9.94
C GLN A 63 14.49 0.41 -10.56
N GLU A 64 13.85 1.58 -10.60
CA GLU A 64 14.43 2.84 -11.04
C GLU A 64 15.65 3.20 -10.19
N ARG A 65 15.50 3.25 -8.86
CA ARG A 65 16.61 3.58 -7.94
C ARG A 65 17.79 2.60 -8.08
N LEU A 66 17.53 1.30 -8.23
CA LEU A 66 18.59 0.31 -8.48
C LEU A 66 19.25 0.48 -9.85
N SER A 67 18.50 0.89 -10.87
CA SER A 67 19.04 1.22 -12.19
C SER A 67 19.97 2.42 -12.11
N ASP A 68 19.56 3.48 -11.44
CA ASP A 68 20.34 4.71 -11.29
C ASP A 68 21.67 4.44 -10.57
N VAL A 69 21.65 3.64 -9.49
CA VAL A 69 22.87 3.24 -8.80
C VAL A 69 23.80 2.45 -9.71
N ARG A 70 23.29 1.50 -10.50
CA ARG A 70 24.14 0.70 -11.43
C ARG A 70 24.80 1.57 -12.50
N LEU A 71 24.05 2.50 -13.09
CA LEU A 71 24.59 3.41 -14.11
C LEU A 71 25.69 4.29 -13.51
N ASN A 72 25.45 4.87 -12.33
CA ASN A 72 26.38 5.80 -11.72
C ASN A 72 27.61 5.11 -11.12
N ALA A 73 27.46 3.92 -10.54
CA ALA A 73 28.55 3.13 -9.99
C ALA A 73 29.45 2.48 -11.05
N SER A 74 29.03 2.40 -12.32
CA SER A 74 29.79 1.76 -13.39
C SER A 74 30.62 2.75 -14.24
N GLY A 75 30.30 4.05 -14.18
CA GLY A 75 30.91 5.11 -15.00
C GLY A 75 32.00 5.93 -14.30
N TYR A 76 31.87 7.27 -14.38
CA TYR A 76 32.88 8.22 -13.90
C TYR A 76 33.22 8.07 -12.41
N ILE A 77 32.23 7.73 -11.55
CA ILE A 77 32.47 7.48 -10.13
C ILE A 77 33.42 6.28 -9.95
N LYS A 78 33.25 5.20 -10.72
CA LYS A 78 34.17 4.05 -10.69
C LYS A 78 35.60 4.46 -11.02
N GLN A 79 35.76 5.33 -12.02
CA GLN A 79 37.07 5.84 -12.44
C GLN A 79 37.70 6.71 -11.34
N LEU A 80 36.94 7.65 -10.76
CA LEU A 80 37.40 8.51 -9.66
C LEU A 80 37.80 7.70 -8.43
N VAL A 81 36.98 6.72 -8.03
CA VAL A 81 37.30 5.80 -6.94
C VAL A 81 38.58 5.02 -7.26
N GLY A 82 38.73 4.49 -8.47
CA GLY A 82 39.95 3.77 -8.89
C GLY A 82 41.21 4.65 -8.96
N GLN A 83 41.08 5.93 -9.29
CA GLN A 83 42.20 6.88 -9.24
C GLN A 83 42.58 7.21 -7.79
N TRP A 84 41.58 7.48 -6.94
CA TRP A 84 41.80 7.75 -5.53
C TRP A 84 42.42 6.55 -4.80
N LEU A 85 41.96 5.33 -5.06
CA LEU A 85 42.52 4.10 -4.47
C LEU A 85 43.99 3.85 -4.86
N ARG A 86 44.44 4.34 -6.02
CA ARG A 86 45.85 4.25 -6.45
C ARG A 86 46.75 5.27 -5.78
N SER A 87 46.19 6.37 -5.25
CA SER A 87 46.94 7.37 -4.48
C SER A 87 46.09 7.94 -3.35
N PRO A 88 45.84 7.16 -2.27
CA PRO A 88 44.86 7.51 -1.24
C PRO A 88 45.23 8.77 -0.43
N GLY A 89 46.52 9.13 -0.40
CA GLY A 89 47.04 10.34 0.24
C GLY A 89 46.81 11.63 -0.57
N SER A 90 46.28 11.53 -1.79
CA SER A 90 45.97 12.70 -2.60
C SER A 90 44.69 13.39 -2.12
N ALA A 91 44.85 14.51 -1.42
CA ALA A 91 43.74 15.33 -0.96
C ALA A 91 42.87 15.85 -2.12
N SER A 92 43.48 16.18 -3.27
CA SER A 92 42.75 16.69 -4.44
C SER A 92 41.83 15.63 -5.05
N LEU A 93 42.28 14.38 -5.20
CA LEU A 93 41.45 13.29 -5.71
C LEU A 93 40.29 12.96 -4.77
N LYS A 94 40.54 13.00 -3.46
CA LYS A 94 39.49 12.81 -2.45
C LYS A 94 38.43 13.90 -2.54
N GLU A 95 38.84 15.17 -2.64
CA GLU A 95 37.91 16.28 -2.77
C GLU A 95 37.11 16.24 -4.08
N SER A 96 37.74 15.88 -5.21
CA SER A 96 37.01 15.69 -6.48
C SER A 96 35.95 14.59 -6.39
N LEU A 97 36.27 13.47 -5.74
CA LEU A 97 35.31 12.39 -5.49
C LEU A 97 34.16 12.87 -4.60
N LEU A 98 34.45 13.51 -3.47
CA LEU A 98 33.43 14.01 -2.54
C LEU A 98 32.56 15.11 -3.16
N ALA A 99 33.13 15.99 -4.00
CA ALA A 99 32.36 16.97 -4.75
C ALA A 99 31.38 16.29 -5.72
N ARG A 100 31.84 15.27 -6.46
CA ARG A 100 30.99 14.54 -7.39
C ARG A 100 29.87 13.75 -6.68
N LEU A 101 30.16 13.15 -5.53
CA LEU A 101 29.14 12.46 -4.72
C LEU A 101 28.11 13.44 -4.14
N ARG A 102 28.53 14.64 -3.69
CA ARG A 102 27.61 15.68 -3.24
C ARG A 102 26.68 16.16 -4.36
N GLU A 103 27.24 16.40 -5.54
CA GLU A 103 26.46 16.81 -6.70
C GLU A 103 25.39 15.76 -7.06
N PHE A 104 25.76 14.48 -7.10
CA PHE A 104 24.81 13.41 -7.40
C PHE A 104 23.75 13.24 -6.31
N ARG A 105 24.16 13.32 -5.03
CA ARG A 105 23.23 13.30 -3.89
C ARG A 105 22.17 14.38 -4.03
N ASP A 106 22.58 15.61 -4.36
CA ASP A 106 21.70 16.77 -4.42
C ASP A 106 20.78 16.72 -5.65
N LEU A 107 21.30 16.28 -6.82
CA LEU A 107 20.51 16.15 -8.05
C LEU A 107 19.44 15.05 -7.97
N GLU A 108 19.75 13.93 -7.33
CA GLU A 108 18.87 12.75 -7.27
C GLU A 108 18.04 12.67 -5.99
N GLY A 109 18.19 13.66 -5.09
CA GLY A 109 17.45 13.71 -3.83
C GLY A 109 17.80 12.60 -2.84
N TYR A 110 18.99 12.02 -2.93
CA TYR A 110 19.43 11.01 -1.96
C TYR A 110 19.77 11.66 -0.62
N GLN A 111 19.47 10.96 0.48
CA GLN A 111 19.86 11.45 1.80
C GLN A 111 21.39 11.43 1.99
N ASN A 112 22.05 10.42 1.45
CA ASN A 112 23.50 10.29 1.55
C ASN A 112 24.07 9.40 0.43
N MET A 113 25.36 9.55 0.17
CA MET A 113 26.14 8.66 -0.67
C MET A 113 27.45 8.33 0.02
N ILE A 114 27.81 7.05 0.04
CA ILE A 114 29.02 6.56 0.69
C ILE A 114 29.80 5.66 -0.27
N VAL A 115 31.12 5.65 -0.10
CA VAL A 115 32.01 4.66 -0.70
C VAL A 115 32.46 3.73 0.43
N ALA A 116 32.23 2.43 0.25
CA ALA A 116 32.67 1.41 1.17
C ALA A 116 33.66 0.48 0.49
N ASP A 117 34.63 -0.03 1.25
CA ASP A 117 35.50 -1.11 0.78
C ASP A 117 34.76 -2.48 0.87
N PRO A 118 35.32 -3.56 0.28
CA PRO A 118 34.68 -4.88 0.29
C PRO A 118 34.39 -5.44 1.69
N ASP A 119 35.10 -4.96 2.71
CA ASP A 119 34.89 -5.34 4.12
C ASP A 119 33.79 -4.50 4.80
N GLY A 120 33.15 -3.59 4.06
CA GLY A 120 32.07 -2.73 4.53
C GLY A 120 32.53 -1.48 5.28
N ARG A 121 33.82 -1.12 5.25
CA ARG A 121 34.31 0.10 5.91
C ARG A 121 34.11 1.30 5.00
N VAL A 122 33.48 2.35 5.54
CA VAL A 122 33.27 3.62 4.84
C VAL A 122 34.59 4.40 4.76
N ARG A 123 34.85 5.01 3.60
CA ARG A 123 36.14 5.57 3.18
C ARG A 123 36.02 7.06 2.78
#